data_AF-A0A6U1JC76-F1
#
_entry.id   AF-A0A6U1JC76-F1
#
_cell.length_a   1.000
_cell.length_b   1.000
_cell.length_c   1.000
_cell.angle_alpha   90.00
_cell.angle_beta   90.00
_cell.angle_gamma   90.00
#
_symmetry.space_group_name_H-M   'P 1'
#
loop_
_entity.id
_entity.type
_entity.pdbx_description
1 polymer ?
#
loop_
_entity_poly.entity_id
_entity_poly.type
_entity_poly.pdbx_seq_one_letter_code
_entity_poly.pdbx_strand_id
1 'polypeptide(L)'
;MSWILAADSAGPKVLRLFELSHKVLAVSLPVALLAPEGSMPERAADYTMAVSIPFHSHVAMNCIVSDYVPKAALGAARVGVLGMSVVTLAGLLKMTGHGAGVSACMKQLWKKE
;
A
#
# COMPACT_ATOMS: atom_id res chain seq x y z
N MET A 1 14.49 10.62 -14.84
CA MET A 1 14.26 10.02 -13.50
C MET A 1 13.47 8.73 -13.72
N SER A 2 13.80 7.62 -13.05
CA SER A 2 13.02 6.38 -13.20
C SER A 2 11.57 6.60 -12.75
N TRP A 3 10.60 5.98 -13.42
CA TRP A 3 9.18 6.09 -13.08
C TRP A 3 8.89 5.68 -11.64
N ILE A 4 9.69 4.76 -11.09
CA ILE A 4 9.55 4.27 -9.70
C ILE A 4 10.06 5.28 -8.67
N LEU A 5 10.98 6.17 -9.02
CA LEU A 5 11.45 7.23 -8.12
C LEU A 5 10.66 8.52 -8.28
N ALA A 6 9.84 8.62 -9.33
CA ALA A 6 9.11 9.81 -9.70
C ALA A 6 7.64 9.45 -9.97
N ALA A 7 7.07 8.62 -9.11
CA ALA A 7 5.82 7.91 -9.37
C ALA A 7 4.62 8.86 -9.55
N ASP A 8 4.66 10.03 -8.91
CA ASP A 8 3.71 11.13 -9.05
C ASP A 8 3.69 11.73 -10.47
N SER A 9 4.84 11.71 -11.14
CA SER A 9 5.07 12.34 -12.46
C SER A 9 5.31 11.32 -13.58
N ALA A 10 5.13 10.03 -13.30
CA ALA A 10 5.41 8.92 -14.21
C ALA A 10 4.41 8.76 -15.38
N GLY A 11 3.49 9.71 -15.53
CA GLY A 11 2.55 9.80 -16.65
C GLY A 11 1.20 9.10 -16.42
N PRO A 12 0.30 9.14 -17.43
CA PRO A 12 -1.11 8.79 -17.25
C PRO A 12 -1.36 7.34 -16.83
N LYS A 13 -0.48 6.42 -17.22
CA LYS A 13 -0.61 5.00 -16.87
C LYS A 13 -0.48 4.77 -15.37
N VAL A 14 0.51 5.40 -14.73
CA VAL A 14 0.73 5.28 -13.29
C VAL A 14 -0.38 5.98 -12.50
N LEU A 15 -0.86 7.12 -12.98
CA LEU A 15 -2.01 7.81 -12.36
C LEU A 15 -3.29 6.97 -12.41
N ARG A 16 -3.57 6.27 -13.53
CA ARG A 16 -4.69 5.33 -13.61
C ARG A 16 -4.53 4.13 -12.66
N LEU A 17 -3.31 3.60 -12.52
CA LEU A 17 -3.04 2.56 -11.54
C LEU A 17 -3.22 3.07 -10.10
N PHE A 18 -2.82 4.30 -9.82
CA PHE A 18 -3.03 4.95 -8.53
C PHE A 18 -4.53 5.12 -8.21
N GLU A 19 -5.32 5.60 -9.17
CA GLU A 19 -6.78 5.66 -9.05
C GLU A 19 -7.40 4.28 -8.85
N LEU A 20 -6.95 3.27 -9.60
CA LEU A 20 -7.41 1.89 -9.45
C LEU A 20 -7.08 1.36 -8.06
N SER A 21 -5.88 1.61 -7.55
CA SER A 21 -5.47 1.16 -6.21
C SER A 21 -6.38 1.72 -5.12
N HIS A 22 -6.84 2.98 -5.25
CA HIS A 22 -7.80 3.57 -4.34
C HIS A 22 -9.14 2.80 -4.35
N LYS A 23 -9.69 2.52 -5.54
CA LYS A 23 -10.94 1.76 -5.69
C LYS A 23 -10.81 0.35 -5.14
N VAL A 24 -9.69 -0.31 -5.43
CA VAL A 24 -9.38 -1.65 -4.94
C VAL A 24 -9.31 -1.67 -3.42
N LEU A 25 -8.65 -0.70 -2.80
CA LEU A 25 -8.59 -0.59 -1.34
C LEU A 25 -9.98 -0.34 -0.73
N ALA A 26 -10.76 0.55 -1.33
CA ALA A 26 -12.12 0.86 -0.88
C ALA A 26 -13.04 -0.37 -0.86
N VAL A 27 -12.86 -1.32 -1.79
CA VAL A 27 -13.61 -2.58 -1.83
C VAL A 27 -12.97 -3.67 -0.97
N SER A 28 -11.65 -3.76 -0.94
CA SER A 28 -10.96 -4.84 -0.22
C SER A 28 -11.18 -4.76 1.28
N LEU A 29 -11.20 -3.55 1.85
CA LEU A 29 -11.39 -3.37 3.29
C LEU A 29 -12.72 -3.96 3.81
N PRO A 30 -13.91 -3.60 3.27
CA PRO A 30 -15.17 -4.19 3.73
C PRO A 30 -15.22 -5.70 3.46
N VAL A 31 -14.65 -6.20 2.36
CA VAL A 31 -14.58 -7.65 2.11
C VAL A 31 -13.77 -8.34 3.20
N ALA A 32 -12.59 -7.82 3.55
CA ALA A 32 -11.75 -8.41 4.58
C ALA A 32 -12.39 -8.35 5.98
N LEU A 33 -13.18 -7.32 6.25
CA LEU A 33 -13.90 -7.17 7.52
C LEU A 33 -15.11 -8.10 7.65
N LEU A 34 -15.90 -8.23 6.59
CA LEU A 34 -17.20 -8.91 6.61
C LEU A 34 -17.12 -10.38 6.23
N ALA A 35 -16.07 -10.79 5.50
CA ALA A 35 -15.88 -12.19 5.15
C ALA A 35 -15.59 -13.04 6.41
N PRO A 36 -16.05 -14.31 6.43
CA PRO A 36 -15.72 -15.23 7.51
C PRO A 36 -14.20 -15.39 7.67
N GLU A 37 -13.74 -15.50 8.92
CA GLU A 37 -12.32 -15.63 9.24
C GLU A 37 -11.72 -16.90 8.61
N GLY A 38 -10.56 -16.77 7.96
CA GLY A 38 -9.86 -17.81 7.22
C GLY A 38 -10.44 -18.13 5.83
N SER A 39 -11.55 -17.49 5.43
CA SER A 39 -12.20 -17.76 4.15
C SER A 39 -11.38 -17.27 2.94
N MET A 40 -11.60 -17.86 1.78
CA MET A 40 -10.93 -17.46 0.54
C MET A 40 -11.15 -15.97 0.19
N PRO A 41 -12.36 -15.39 0.32
CA PRO A 41 -12.58 -13.95 0.12
C PRO A 41 -11.78 -13.05 1.07
N GLU A 42 -11.68 -13.40 2.37
CA GLU A 42 -10.88 -12.63 3.32
C GLU A 42 -9.39 -12.67 2.93
N ARG A 43 -8.86 -13.86 2.64
CA ARG A 43 -7.46 -14.02 2.24
C ARG A 43 -7.13 -13.28 0.94
N ALA A 44 -8.03 -13.33 -0.04
CA ALA A 44 -7.89 -12.60 -1.29
C ALA A 44 -7.86 -11.08 -1.06
N ALA A 45 -8.76 -10.57 -0.20
CA ALA A 45 -8.79 -9.17 0.17
C ALA A 45 -7.52 -8.75 0.93
N ASP A 46 -7.01 -9.58 1.84
CA ASP A 46 -5.76 -9.31 2.57
C ASP A 46 -4.54 -9.25 1.65
N TYR A 47 -4.41 -10.16 0.67
CA TYR A 47 -3.33 -10.07 -0.33
C TYR A 47 -3.47 -8.82 -1.20
N THR A 48 -4.70 -8.50 -1.58
CA THR A 48 -4.99 -7.31 -2.39
C THR A 48 -4.61 -6.04 -1.65
N MET A 49 -4.95 -5.93 -0.35
CA MET A 49 -4.51 -4.83 0.51
C MET A 49 -3.00 -4.82 0.72
N ALA A 50 -2.37 -5.98 0.93
CA ALA A 50 -0.92 -6.09 1.14
C ALA A 50 -0.11 -5.53 -0.03
N VAL A 51 -0.61 -5.61 -1.26
CA VAL A 51 0.02 -5.03 -2.45
C VAL A 51 -0.44 -3.59 -2.69
N SER A 52 -1.74 -3.33 -2.55
CA SER A 52 -2.32 -2.03 -2.93
C SER A 52 -1.97 -0.91 -1.95
N ILE A 53 -1.88 -1.20 -0.64
CA ILE A 53 -1.49 -0.22 0.39
C ILE A 53 -0.11 0.38 0.09
N PRO A 54 0.98 -0.41 -0.06
CA PRO A 54 2.30 0.15 -0.30
C PRO A 54 2.40 0.84 -1.65
N PHE A 55 1.75 0.32 -2.71
CA PHE A 55 1.74 0.99 -4.01
C PHE A 55 1.02 2.36 -3.96
N HIS A 56 -0.19 2.40 -3.40
CA HIS A 56 -0.96 3.64 -3.26
C HIS A 56 -0.17 4.67 -2.43
N SER A 57 0.34 4.22 -1.29
CA SER A 57 1.13 5.08 -0.39
C SER A 57 2.42 5.56 -1.04
N HIS A 58 3.06 4.76 -1.87
CA HIS A 58 4.27 5.15 -2.59
C HIS A 58 4.02 6.32 -3.54
N VAL A 59 2.98 6.24 -4.37
CA VAL A 59 2.62 7.33 -5.30
C VAL A 59 2.21 8.58 -4.52
N ALA A 60 1.34 8.43 -3.51
CA ALA A 60 0.86 9.54 -2.70
C ALA A 60 2.01 10.25 -1.96
N MET A 61 2.96 9.50 -1.41
CA MET A 61 4.13 10.08 -0.72
C MET A 61 5.07 10.79 -1.70
N ASN A 62 5.18 10.32 -2.95
CA ASN A 62 5.92 11.05 -3.97
C ASN A 62 5.27 12.41 -4.30
N CYS A 63 3.94 12.54 -4.27
CA CYS A 63 3.27 13.83 -4.39
C CYS A 63 3.69 14.77 -3.24
N ILE A 64 3.67 14.29 -2.00
CA ILE A 64 4.10 15.06 -0.83
C ILE A 64 5.57 15.47 -0.95
N VAL A 65 6.44 14.56 -1.39
CA VAL A 65 7.86 14.88 -1.60
C VAL A 65 8.04 15.96 -2.66
N SER A 66 7.29 15.89 -3.76
CA SER A 66 7.33 16.91 -4.82
C SER A 66 6.85 18.28 -4.35
N ASP A 67 5.85 18.32 -3.47
CA ASP A 67 5.27 19.56 -2.96
C ASP A 67 6.17 20.26 -1.93
N TYR A 68 6.84 19.49 -1.06
CA TYR A 68 7.47 20.05 0.16
C TYR A 68 8.99 19.86 0.26
N VAL A 69 9.60 18.94 -0.49
CA VAL A 69 11.06 18.70 -0.38
C VAL A 69 11.84 19.62 -1.32
N PRO A 70 12.86 20.34 -0.83
CA PRO A 70 13.70 21.17 -1.68
C PRO A 70 14.36 20.39 -2.81
N LYS A 71 14.51 21.00 -3.99
CA LYS A 71 15.07 20.36 -5.20
C LYS A 71 16.40 19.65 -4.97
N ALA A 72 17.26 20.19 -4.11
CA ALA A 72 18.55 19.60 -3.76
C ALA A 72 18.45 18.25 -3.03
N ALA A 73 17.38 18.01 -2.27
CA ALA A 73 17.17 16.80 -1.48
C ALA A 73 16.14 15.83 -2.10
N LEU A 74 15.47 16.24 -3.19
CA LEU A 74 14.36 15.50 -3.80
C LEU A 74 14.73 14.07 -4.20
N GLY A 75 15.91 13.86 -4.77
CA GLY A 75 16.39 12.53 -5.16
C GLY A 75 16.57 11.61 -3.94
N ALA A 76 17.20 12.11 -2.88
CA ALA A 76 17.42 11.34 -1.65
C ALA A 76 16.09 10.99 -0.95
N ALA A 77 15.16 11.94 -0.87
CA ALA A 77 13.84 11.71 -0.30
C ALA A 77 13.07 10.62 -1.07
N ARG A 78 13.09 10.67 -2.40
CA ARG A 78 12.43 9.66 -3.26
C ARG A 78 13.03 8.27 -3.11
N VAL A 79 14.35 8.16 -2.93
CA VAL A 79 15.01 6.89 -2.60
C VAL A 79 14.57 6.37 -1.23
N GLY A 80 14.49 7.25 -0.23
CA GLY A 80 13.98 6.91 1.11
C GLY A 80 12.55 6.38 1.06
N VAL A 81 11.67 7.06 0.32
CA VAL A 81 10.28 6.63 0.10
C VAL A 81 10.24 5.26 -0.58
N LEU A 82 11.04 5.04 -1.65
CA LEU A 82 11.11 3.74 -2.31
C LEU A 82 11.56 2.63 -1.35
N GLY A 83 12.60 2.87 -0.56
CA GLY A 83 13.06 1.91 0.45
C GLY A 83 11.96 1.55 1.44
N MET A 84 11.25 2.55 1.96
CA MET A 84 10.13 2.35 2.88
C MET A 84 8.97 1.58 2.23
N SER A 85 8.65 1.86 0.96
CA SER A 85 7.60 1.14 0.23
C SER A 85 7.96 -0.33 0.00
N VAL A 86 9.22 -0.64 -0.31
CA VAL A 86 9.69 -2.02 -0.48
C VAL A 86 9.64 -2.79 0.85
N VAL A 87 10.13 -2.18 1.93
CA VAL A 87 10.07 -2.79 3.27
C VAL A 87 8.62 -3.05 3.69
N THR A 88 7.74 -2.07 3.49
CA THR A 88 6.30 -2.22 3.79
C THR A 88 5.66 -3.34 2.98
N LEU A 89 5.92 -3.39 1.66
CA LEU A 89 5.40 -4.45 0.80
C LEU A 89 5.86 -5.84 1.27
N ALA A 90 7.15 -6.00 1.55
CA ALA A 90 7.69 -7.26 2.04
C ALA A 90 7.09 -7.67 3.40
N GLY A 91 6.93 -6.71 4.32
CA GLY A 91 6.32 -6.93 5.63
C GLY A 91 4.87 -7.37 5.53
N LEU A 92 4.06 -6.67 4.72
CA LEU A 92 2.65 -7.00 4.53
C LEU A 92 2.48 -8.36 3.82
N LEU A 93 3.27 -8.64 2.78
CA LEU A 93 3.23 -9.95 2.11
C LEU A 93 3.65 -11.09 3.03
N LYS A 94 4.67 -10.88 3.87
CA LYS A 94 5.06 -11.86 4.89
C LYS A 94 3.93 -12.11 5.87
N MET A 95 3.31 -11.04 6.39
CA MET A 95 2.21 -11.13 7.35
C MET A 95 0.98 -11.83 6.77
N THR A 96 0.64 -11.58 5.50
CA THR A 96 -0.48 -12.24 4.82
C THR A 96 -0.17 -13.68 4.41
N GLY A 97 1.07 -13.99 4.01
CA GLY A 97 1.45 -15.32 3.55
C GLY A 97 1.79 -16.32 4.66
N HIS A 98 2.31 -15.85 5.79
CA HIS A 98 2.82 -16.70 6.88
C HIS A 98 2.22 -16.36 8.25
N GLY A 99 1.35 -15.35 8.33
CA GLY A 99 0.68 -14.94 9.56
C GLY A 99 -0.83 -14.95 9.41
N ALA A 100 -1.52 -14.25 10.31
CA ALA A 100 -2.98 -14.18 10.34
C ALA A 100 -3.59 -13.36 9.19
N GLY A 101 -2.80 -12.52 8.51
CA GLY A 101 -3.32 -11.54 7.55
C GLY A 101 -3.62 -10.17 8.16
N VAL A 102 -3.73 -9.17 7.29
CA VAL A 102 -3.88 -7.76 7.68
C VAL A 102 -5.19 -7.56 8.46
N SER A 103 -6.29 -8.08 7.94
CA SER A 103 -7.62 -7.91 8.55
C SER A 103 -7.78 -8.65 9.86
N ALA A 104 -7.27 -9.88 9.98
CA ALA A 104 -7.32 -10.63 11.24
C ALA A 104 -6.48 -9.96 12.34
N CYS A 105 -5.26 -9.48 12.02
CA CYS A 105 -4.46 -8.69 12.95
C CYS A 105 -5.20 -7.44 13.42
N MET A 106 -5.86 -6.73 12.50
CA MET A 106 -6.67 -5.56 12.83
C MET A 106 -7.87 -5.92 13.73
N LYS A 107 -8.61 -6.99 13.40
CA LYS A 107 -9.74 -7.48 14.22
C LYS A 107 -9.28 -7.85 15.63
N GLN A 108 -8.14 -8.52 15.76
CA GLN A 108 -7.55 -8.87 17.06
C GLN A 108 -7.15 -7.63 17.86
N LEU A 109 -6.51 -6.65 17.22
CA LEU A 109 -6.17 -5.36 17.85
C LEU A 109 -7.40 -4.61 18.35
N TRP A 110 -8.55 -4.77 17.69
CA TRP A 110 -9.80 -4.10 18.04
C TRP A 110 -10.67 -4.85 19.06
N LYS A 111 -10.30 -6.09 19.44
CA LYS A 111 -11.01 -6.78 20.53
C LYS A 111 -10.71 -6.03 21.83
N LYS A 112 -11.76 -5.59 22.53
CA LYS A 112 -11.63 -5.19 23.94
C LYS A 112 -11.19 -6.41 24.73
N GLU A 113 -10.28 -6.20 25.67
CA GLU A 113 -9.98 -7.19 26.71
C GLU A 113 -11.24 -7.61 27.47
#